data_AF-A0A522P7M2-F1
#
_entry.id   AF-A0A522P7M2-F1
#
_cell.length_a   1.000
_cell.length_b   1.000
_cell.length_c   1.000
_cell.angle_alpha   90.00
_cell.angle_beta   90.00
_cell.angle_gamma   90.00
#
_symmetry.space_group_name_H-M   'P 1'
#
loop_
_entity.id
_entity.type
_entity.pdbx_description
1 polymer ?
#
loop_
_entity_poly.entity_id
_entity_poly.type
_entity_poly.pdbx_seq_one_letter_code
_entity_poly.pdbx_strand_id
1 'polypeptide(L)'
;MVESSAARWSVDPALVNAVIANESGFDPRATSRVGAMGLMQLMPATAAGLGVGDPYDPAQNIAGGVRYLRGLLDRFDGNVPLAVAAYNAGPGAVEKYAGVPPYQETQRYVAAVLDSYRRYRGAP
;
A
#
# COMPACT_ATOMS: atom_id res chain seq x y z
N MET A 1 13.13 -7.26 5.62
CA MET A 1 11.66 -7.38 5.80
C MET A 1 10.92 -6.90 4.57
N VAL A 2 11.12 -5.64 4.13
CA VAL A 2 10.60 -5.13 2.85
C VAL A 2 11.16 -5.94 1.68
N GLU A 3 12.48 -5.99 1.50
CA GLU A 3 13.10 -6.72 0.38
C GLU A 3 12.66 -8.17 0.25
N SER A 4 12.67 -8.91 1.36
CA SER A 4 12.24 -10.30 1.41
C SER A 4 10.77 -10.49 1.03
N SER A 5 9.88 -9.59 1.48
CA SER A 5 8.45 -9.66 1.18
C SER A 5 8.15 -9.22 -0.25
N ALA A 6 8.80 -8.15 -0.70
CA ALA A 6 8.74 -7.62 -2.05
C ALA A 6 9.17 -8.68 -3.08
N ALA A 7 10.31 -9.34 -2.83
CA ALA A 7 10.79 -10.45 -3.66
C ALA A 7 9.80 -11.63 -3.68
N ARG A 8 9.28 -12.04 -2.52
CA ARG A 8 8.31 -13.16 -2.41
C ARG A 8 7.04 -12.94 -3.25
N TRP A 9 6.56 -11.70 -3.32
CA TRP A 9 5.33 -11.36 -4.03
C TRP A 9 5.57 -10.66 -5.36
N SER A 10 6.81 -10.60 -5.84
CA SER A 10 7.18 -9.93 -7.10
C SER A 10 6.62 -8.50 -7.19
N VAL A 11 6.83 -7.73 -6.13
CA VAL A 11 6.53 -6.29 -6.06
C VAL A 11 7.85 -5.54 -5.97
N ASP A 12 7.96 -4.39 -6.61
CA ASP A 12 9.13 -3.54 -6.51
C ASP A 12 9.30 -3.02 -5.05
N PRO A 13 10.44 -3.31 -4.38
CA PRO A 13 10.66 -2.86 -3.00
C PRO A 13 10.60 -1.34 -2.85
N ALA A 14 10.96 -0.57 -3.87
CA ALA A 14 10.84 0.89 -3.84
C ALA A 14 9.37 1.33 -3.79
N LEU A 15 8.45 0.59 -4.41
CA LEU A 15 7.02 0.88 -4.32
C LEU A 15 6.49 0.55 -2.91
N VAL A 16 6.95 -0.56 -2.32
CA VAL A 16 6.58 -0.92 -0.94
C VAL A 16 7.04 0.14 0.05
N ASN A 17 8.30 0.61 -0.06
CA ASN A 17 8.82 1.70 0.76
C ASN A 17 8.05 3.01 0.54
N ALA A 18 7.66 3.30 -0.70
CA ALA A 18 6.86 4.48 -1.01
C ALA A 18 5.48 4.45 -0.33
N VAL A 19 4.82 3.29 -0.31
CA VAL A 19 3.55 3.11 0.42
C VAL A 19 3.77 3.28 1.92
N ILE A 20 4.74 2.58 2.53
CA ILE A 20 5.01 2.69 3.98
C ILE A 20 5.30 4.14 4.40
N ALA A 21 6.12 4.84 3.61
CA ALA A 21 6.48 6.23 3.88
C ALA A 21 5.25 7.17 3.93
N ASN A 22 4.26 6.92 3.05
CA ASN A 22 3.05 7.75 2.97
C ASN A 22 1.91 7.26 3.88
N GLU A 23 1.96 6.00 4.33
CA GLU A 23 0.96 5.43 5.24
C GLU A 23 1.29 5.74 6.70
N SER A 24 2.52 5.44 7.14
CA SER A 24 2.89 5.54 8.56
C SER A 24 4.14 6.37 8.82
N GLY A 25 4.84 6.83 7.78
CA GLY A 25 6.16 7.44 7.95
C GLY A 25 7.16 6.49 8.61
N PHE A 26 7.01 5.18 8.38
CA PHE A 26 7.77 4.09 9.02
C PHE A 26 7.52 3.89 10.53
N ASP A 27 6.45 4.44 11.10
CA ASP A 27 6.04 4.11 12.47
C ASP A 27 5.28 2.76 12.48
N PRO A 28 5.81 1.70 13.11
CA PRO A 28 5.14 0.41 13.18
C PRO A 28 3.95 0.38 14.16
N ARG A 29 3.81 1.40 15.01
CA ARG A 29 2.71 1.53 15.98
C ARG A 29 1.64 2.52 15.52
N ALA A 30 1.75 3.05 14.30
CA ALA A 30 0.79 4.00 13.75
C ALA A 30 -0.63 3.43 13.74
N THR A 31 -1.59 4.25 14.18
CA THR A 31 -3.02 3.96 14.07
C THR A 31 -3.72 5.19 13.51
N SER A 32 -4.42 5.05 12.37
CA SER A 32 -5.18 6.16 11.81
C SER A 32 -6.46 6.43 12.62
N ARG A 33 -7.08 7.60 12.39
CA ARG A 33 -8.37 7.95 13.01
C ARG A 33 -9.50 6.98 12.69
N VAL A 34 -9.39 6.26 11.56
CA VAL A 34 -10.38 5.26 11.12
C VAL A 34 -9.96 3.82 11.46
N GLY A 35 -8.84 3.64 12.17
CA GLY A 35 -8.41 2.34 12.71
C GLY A 35 -7.48 1.52 11.81
N ALA A 36 -6.87 2.14 10.79
CA ALA A 36 -5.82 1.49 10.01
C ALA A 36 -4.54 1.35 10.85
N MET A 37 -3.82 0.22 10.76
CA MET A 37 -2.77 -0.14 11.72
C MET A 37 -1.43 -0.50 11.07
N GLY A 38 -0.35 -0.11 11.73
CA GLY A 38 1.02 -0.51 11.43
C GLY A 38 1.61 0.16 10.19
N LEU A 39 2.74 -0.39 9.71
CA LEU A 39 3.57 0.22 8.67
C LEU A 39 2.85 0.48 7.34
N MET A 40 1.98 -0.43 6.94
CA MET A 40 1.22 -0.35 5.69
C MET A 40 -0.25 -0.03 5.92
N GLN A 41 -0.60 0.44 7.13
CA GLN A 41 -1.92 0.91 7.53
C GLN A 41 -3.06 -0.02 7.06
N LEU A 42 -2.99 -1.27 7.50
CA LEU A 42 -4.04 -2.25 7.17
C LEU A 42 -5.27 -2.00 8.03
N MET A 43 -6.44 -1.90 7.39
CA MET A 43 -7.72 -1.91 8.10
C MET A 43 -7.92 -3.26 8.81
N PRO A 44 -8.59 -3.32 9.98
CA PRO A 44 -8.73 -4.56 10.75
C PRO A 44 -9.30 -5.73 9.94
N ALA A 45 -10.35 -5.48 9.15
CA ALA A 45 -10.95 -6.50 8.29
C ALA A 45 -9.99 -6.98 7.17
N THR A 46 -9.22 -6.06 6.59
CA THR A 46 -8.21 -6.36 5.58
C THR A 46 -7.07 -7.19 6.18
N ALA A 47 -6.56 -6.80 7.35
CA ALA A 47 -5.53 -7.55 8.08
C ALA A 47 -5.99 -8.99 8.37
N ALA A 48 -7.20 -9.17 8.88
CA ALA A 48 -7.79 -10.48 9.13
C ALA A 48 -7.90 -11.32 7.84
N GLY A 49 -8.41 -10.74 6.75
CA GLY A 49 -8.52 -11.42 5.45
C GLY A 49 -7.18 -11.82 4.83
N LEU A 50 -6.09 -11.13 5.21
CA LEU A 50 -4.73 -11.41 4.74
C LEU A 50 -3.97 -12.40 5.64
N GLY A 51 -4.55 -12.80 6.77
CA GLY A 51 -3.91 -13.67 7.76
C GLY A 51 -2.89 -12.97 8.66
N VAL A 52 -3.02 -11.64 8.84
CA VAL A 52 -2.18 -10.86 9.75
C VAL A 52 -2.75 -11.00 11.16
N GLY A 53 -2.04 -11.71 12.04
CA GLY A 53 -2.48 -11.95 13.43
C GLY A 53 -2.23 -10.75 14.34
N ASP A 54 -1.07 -10.10 14.18
CA ASP A 54 -0.73 -8.84 14.85
C ASP A 54 -0.40 -7.75 13.81
N PRO A 55 -1.31 -6.78 13.58
CA PRO A 55 -1.07 -5.67 12.65
C PRO A 55 0.04 -4.70 13.08
N TYR A 56 0.50 -4.74 14.34
CA TYR A 56 1.62 -3.92 14.80
C TYR A 56 2.96 -4.66 14.73
N ASP A 57 2.96 -5.97 14.50
CA ASP A 57 4.16 -6.70 14.16
C ASP A 57 4.63 -6.28 12.75
N PRO A 58 5.81 -5.68 12.59
CA PRO A 58 6.25 -5.15 11.31
C PRO A 58 6.35 -6.22 10.22
N ALA A 59 6.68 -7.48 10.58
CA ALA A 59 6.89 -8.54 9.61
C ALA A 59 5.56 -9.00 9.03
N GLN A 60 4.58 -9.24 9.89
CA GLN A 60 3.24 -9.61 9.50
C GLN A 60 2.55 -8.49 8.72
N ASN A 61 2.66 -7.24 9.18
CA ASN A 61 2.05 -6.09 8.53
C ASN A 61 2.60 -5.86 7.12
N ILE A 62 3.93 -5.88 6.95
CA ILE A 62 4.57 -5.76 5.63
C ILE A 62 4.16 -6.94 4.74
N ALA A 63 4.22 -8.18 5.25
CA ALA A 63 3.89 -9.35 4.43
C ALA A 63 2.42 -9.31 3.94
N GLY A 64 1.49 -8.90 4.81
CA GLY A 64 0.08 -8.71 4.47
C GLY A 64 -0.12 -7.57 3.47
N GLY A 65 0.44 -6.39 3.74
CA GLY A 65 0.28 -5.22 2.88
C GLY A 65 0.92 -5.40 1.50
N VAL A 66 2.09 -6.04 1.41
CA VAL A 66 2.71 -6.37 0.12
C VAL A 66 1.86 -7.36 -0.67
N ARG A 67 1.30 -8.39 -0.01
CA ARG A 67 0.37 -9.34 -0.65
C ARG A 67 -0.87 -8.63 -1.18
N TYR A 68 -1.43 -7.69 -0.40
CA TYR A 68 -2.58 -6.89 -0.83
C TYR A 68 -2.23 -6.01 -2.04
N LEU A 69 -1.10 -5.30 -1.97
CA LEU A 69 -0.60 -4.46 -3.06
C LEU A 69 -0.36 -5.26 -4.35
N ARG A 70 0.20 -6.48 -4.26
CA ARG A 70 0.34 -7.40 -5.40
C ARG A 70 -1.01 -7.71 -6.05
N GLY A 71 -2.02 -8.05 -5.24
CA GLY A 71 -3.37 -8.32 -5.76
C GLY A 71 -3.98 -7.10 -6.48
N LEU A 72 -3.71 -5.89 -6.00
CA LEU A 72 -4.14 -4.66 -6.68
C LEU A 72 -3.38 -4.43 -7.99
N LEU A 73 -2.06 -4.65 -8.00
CA LEU A 73 -1.28 -4.59 -9.23
C LEU A 73 -1.79 -5.60 -10.26
N ASP A 74 -2.13 -6.83 -9.86
CA ASP A 74 -2.72 -7.84 -10.75
C ASP A 74 -4.08 -7.39 -11.30
N ARG A 75 -4.94 -6.85 -10.43
CA ARG A 75 -6.28 -6.38 -10.80
C ARG A 75 -6.27 -5.23 -11.81
N PHE A 76 -5.22 -4.42 -11.80
CA PHE A 76 -5.07 -3.26 -12.69
C PHE A 76 -3.92 -3.44 -13.70
N ASP A 77 -3.62 -4.68 -14.11
CA ASP A 77 -2.65 -5.01 -15.17
C ASP A 77 -1.26 -4.37 -15.00
N GLY A 78 -0.79 -4.28 -13.76
CA GLY A 78 0.48 -3.66 -13.40
C GLY A 78 0.48 -2.13 -13.41
N ASN A 79 -0.67 -1.48 -13.60
CA ASN A 79 -0.80 -0.03 -13.56
C ASN A 79 -0.62 0.49 -12.14
N VAL A 80 0.60 0.92 -11.81
CA VAL A 80 0.99 1.39 -10.47
C VAL A 80 0.10 2.54 -9.97
N PRO A 81 -0.17 3.63 -10.73
CA PRO A 81 -1.11 4.67 -10.30
C PRO A 81 -2.49 4.14 -9.88
N LEU A 82 -3.07 3.21 -10.63
CA LEU A 82 -4.38 2.64 -10.32
C LEU A 82 -4.33 1.71 -9.11
N ALA A 83 -3.28 0.90 -8.97
CA ALA A 83 -3.09 0.04 -7.81
C ALA A 83 -2.92 0.86 -6.52
N VAL A 84 -2.15 1.95 -6.56
CA VAL A 84 -1.99 2.88 -5.43
C VAL A 84 -3.30 3.60 -5.10
N ALA A 85 -4.05 4.04 -6.11
CA ALA A 85 -5.37 4.64 -5.90
C ALA A 85 -6.33 3.64 -5.23
N ALA A 86 -6.31 2.38 -5.67
CA ALA A 86 -7.13 1.32 -5.11
C ALA A 86 -6.70 0.90 -3.69
N TYR A 87 -5.42 1.07 -3.35
CA TYR A 87 -4.92 0.81 -2.00
C TYR A 87 -5.57 1.79 -1.00
N ASN A 88 -5.66 3.07 -1.37
CA ASN A 88 -6.25 4.12 -0.55
C ASN A 88 -7.79 4.16 -0.60
N ALA A 89 -8.39 4.14 -1.80
CA ALA A 89 -9.84 4.36 -1.99
C ALA A 89 -10.65 3.07 -2.13
N GLY A 90 -9.99 1.91 -2.17
CA GLY A 90 -10.58 0.63 -2.51
C GLY A 90 -10.69 0.41 -4.03
N PRO A 91 -10.55 -0.85 -4.50
CA PRO A 91 -10.55 -1.15 -5.93
C PRO A 91 -11.90 -0.87 -6.62
N GLY A 92 -13.02 -1.03 -5.92
CA GLY A 92 -14.35 -0.74 -6.48
C GLY A 92 -14.53 0.73 -6.84
N ALA A 93 -13.86 1.66 -6.15
CA ALA A 93 -13.88 3.07 -6.53
C ALA A 93 -13.13 3.29 -7.85
N VAL A 94 -11.94 2.71 -7.99
CA VAL A 94 -11.14 2.82 -9.22
C VAL A 94 -11.87 2.22 -10.42
N GLU A 95 -12.54 1.08 -10.25
CA GLU A 95 -13.38 0.45 -11.29
C GLU A 95 -14.58 1.33 -11.67
N LYS A 96 -15.30 1.86 -10.68
CA LYS A 96 -16.47 2.73 -10.91
C LYS A 96 -16.10 3.96 -11.75
N TYR A 97 -14.93 4.55 -11.51
CA TYR A 97 -14.48 5.74 -12.22
C TYR A 97 -13.60 5.43 -13.45
N ALA A 98 -13.33 4.15 -13.74
CA ALA A 98 -12.40 3.71 -14.79
C ALA A 98 -11.05 4.44 -14.74
N GLY A 99 -10.55 4.70 -13.52
CA GLY A 99 -9.37 5.54 -13.31
C GLY A 99 -9.19 5.95 -11.85
N VAL A 100 -8.24 6.85 -11.59
CA VAL A 100 -8.07 7.44 -10.25
C VAL A 100 -9.36 8.21 -9.91
N PRO A 101 -10.06 7.87 -8.81
CA PRO A 101 -11.33 8.51 -8.49
C PRO A 101 -11.13 10.01 -8.24
N PRO A 102 -12.16 10.85 -8.47
CA PRO A 102 -12.10 12.30 -8.24
C PRO A 102 -12.18 12.67 -6.75
N TYR A 103 -11.55 11.87 -5.89
CA TYR A 103 -11.43 12.12 -4.46
C TYR A 103 -10.12 12.87 -4.23
N GLN A 104 -10.22 14.09 -3.71
CA GLN A 104 -9.06 14.96 -3.52
C GLN A 104 -7.96 14.28 -2.67
N GLU A 105 -8.37 13.53 -1.64
CA GLU A 105 -7.45 12.74 -0.81
C GLU A 105 -6.70 11.69 -1.62
N THR A 106 -7.41 10.87 -2.40
CA THR A 106 -6.80 9.81 -3.21
C THR A 106 -5.87 10.36 -4.29
N GLN A 107 -6.25 11.45 -4.96
CA GLN A 107 -5.38 12.10 -5.95
C GLN A 107 -4.07 12.60 -5.33
N ARG A 108 -4.16 13.22 -4.14
CA ARG A 108 -2.97 13.66 -3.39
C ARG A 108 -2.11 12.48 -2.94
N TYR A 109 -2.75 11.44 -2.42
CA TYR A 109 -2.07 10.22 -1.99
C TYR A 109 -1.32 9.55 -3.14
N VAL A 110 -1.96 9.37 -4.30
CA VAL A 110 -1.32 8.82 -5.50
C VAL A 110 -0.12 9.67 -5.92
N ALA A 111 -0.27 10.99 -5.97
CA ALA A 111 0.84 11.88 -6.33
C ALA A 111 2.02 11.75 -5.35
N ALA A 112 1.75 11.70 -4.04
CA ALA A 112 2.78 11.59 -3.00
C ALA A 112 3.50 10.22 -3.02
N VAL A 113 2.77 9.12 -3.21
CA VAL A 113 3.36 7.78 -3.33
C VAL A 113 4.20 7.66 -4.60
N LEU A 114 3.72 8.13 -5.75
CA LEU A 114 4.51 8.09 -6.99
C LEU A 114 5.77 8.94 -6.91
N ASP A 115 5.72 10.05 -6.20
CA ASP A 115 6.90 10.89 -5.96
C ASP A 115 7.94 10.18 -5.07
N SER A 116 7.51 9.60 -3.94
CA SER A 116 8.36 8.76 -3.09
C SER A 116 8.91 7.55 -3.85
N TYR A 117 8.10 6.91 -4.70
CA TYR A 117 8.51 5.74 -5.48
C TYR A 117 9.64 6.07 -6.46
N ARG A 118 9.56 7.20 -7.17
CA ARG A 118 10.66 7.68 -8.02
C ARG A 118 11.94 7.92 -7.24
N ARG A 119 11.85 8.51 -6.04
CA ARG A 119 13.02 8.73 -5.16
C ARG A 119 13.65 7.41 -4.73
N TYR A 120 12.85 6.44 -4.29
CA TYR A 120 13.35 5.14 -3.85
C TYR A 120 13.90 4.27 -4.99
N ARG A 121 13.38 4.38 -6.22
CA ARG A 121 13.97 3.70 -7.40
C ARG A 121 15.28 4.31 -7.88
N GLY A 122 15.49 5.60 -7.65
CA GLY A 122 16.70 6.32 -8.07
C GLY A 122 17.78 6.39 -7.00
N ALA A 123 17.54 5.85 -5.80
CA ALA A 123 18.54 5.74 -4.77
C ALA A 123 19.62 4.71 -5.20
N PRO A 124 20.91 5.03 -5.10
CA PRO A 124 22.00 4.12 -5.44
C PRO A 124 22.07 2.90 -4.51
#